data_AF-A0ABD6EB85-F1
#
_entry.id   AF-A0ABD6EB85-F1
#
_cell.length_a   1.000
_cell.length_b   1.000
_cell.length_c   1.000
_cell.angle_alpha   90.00
_cell.angle_beta   90.00
_cell.angle_gamma   90.00
#
_symmetry.space_group_name_H-M   'P 1'
#
loop_
_entity.id
_entity.type
_entity.pdbx_description
1 polymer ?
#
loop_
_entity_poly.entity_id
_entity_poly.type
_entity_poly.pdbx_seq_one_letter_code
_entity_poly.pdbx_strand_id
1 'polypeptide(L)'
;MRLSVVECLRRIIDSPYHPFKVIPKADRWPSRERLFRFTAWQYGAGRTTVRYGYRRLNKLFHYLNIQREDAPKLEKFYSEERLRAALAEYHCEYPLFRNMLDEAHISLNNTVLSQLAIYEPRSFKSLVMLAKEMAHRKGRAVICDYDQQNVEIEPELFGIPFPRSRVYPRGPKENHTVKPRQLKESEY
;
A
#
# COMPACT_ATOMS: atom_id res chain seq x y z
N MET A 1 -22.83 33.24 -11.89
CA MET A 1 -22.06 33.70 -10.71
C MET A 1 -22.15 35.21 -10.63
N ARG A 2 -22.77 35.78 -9.58
CA ARG A 2 -22.68 37.23 -9.33
C ARG A 2 -21.46 37.48 -8.45
N LEU A 3 -20.39 38.00 -9.04
CA LEU A 3 -19.23 38.47 -8.31
C LEU A 3 -19.61 39.77 -7.62
N SER A 4 -19.74 39.74 -6.28
CA SER A 4 -19.84 40.97 -5.50
C SER A 4 -18.48 41.67 -5.48
N VAL A 5 -18.50 42.98 -5.68
CA VAL A 5 -17.37 43.90 -5.73
C VAL A 5 -16.34 43.66 -4.61
N VAL A 6 -15.09 43.94 -4.97
CA VAL A 6 -13.83 43.85 -4.22
C VAL A 6 -13.96 44.31 -2.76
N GLU A 7 -14.26 43.38 -1.87
CA GLU A 7 -13.82 43.47 -0.49
C GLU A 7 -12.99 42.22 -0.22
N CYS A 8 -11.72 42.41 0.15
CA CYS A 8 -10.73 41.36 0.42
C CYS A 8 -11.07 40.47 1.64
N LEU A 9 -12.36 40.23 1.89
CA LEU A 9 -12.87 39.27 2.82
C LEU A 9 -12.61 37.88 2.23
N ARG A 10 -11.83 37.05 2.92
CA ARG A 10 -11.65 35.64 2.59
C ARG A 10 -13.02 34.95 2.67
N ARG A 11 -13.76 34.99 1.57
CA ARG A 11 -15.14 34.50 1.49
C ARG A 11 -15.10 33.10 0.92
N ILE A 12 -15.52 32.12 1.71
CA ILE A 12 -15.99 30.86 1.14
C ILE A 12 -17.42 31.13 0.68
N ILE A 13 -17.67 30.78 -0.57
CA ILE A 13 -19.00 30.73 -1.19
C ILE A 13 -19.90 29.91 -0.25
N ASP A 14 -21.06 30.47 0.16
CA ASP A 14 -22.06 29.86 1.05
C ASP A 14 -21.84 29.91 2.58
N SER A 15 -21.24 30.98 3.11
CA SER A 15 -21.37 31.22 4.54
C SER A 15 -22.83 31.57 4.89
N PRO A 16 -23.44 30.95 5.92
CA PRO A 16 -24.84 31.20 6.28
C PRO A 16 -25.08 32.57 6.93
N TYR A 17 -24.04 33.42 7.03
CA TYR A 17 -24.11 34.72 7.69
C TYR A 17 -24.04 35.85 6.66
N HIS A 18 -25.02 36.75 6.74
CA HIS A 18 -24.99 37.98 5.97
C HIS A 18 -23.88 38.89 6.51
N PRO A 19 -22.86 39.26 5.70
CA PRO A 19 -21.63 39.89 6.17
C PRO A 19 -21.87 41.21 6.92
N PHE A 20 -22.94 41.94 6.56
CA PHE A 20 -23.26 43.25 7.15
C PHE A 20 -24.38 43.22 8.20
N LYS A 21 -25.09 42.10 8.37
CA LYS A 21 -26.26 42.03 9.29
C LYS A 21 -26.01 41.17 10.52
N VAL A 22 -25.05 40.25 10.46
CA VAL A 22 -24.73 39.36 11.58
C VAL A 22 -23.23 39.34 11.78
N ILE A 23 -22.76 39.98 12.85
CA ILE A 23 -21.38 39.84 13.33
C ILE A 23 -21.31 38.47 14.03
N PRO A 24 -20.63 37.48 13.45
CA PRO A 24 -20.56 36.17 14.07
C PRO A 24 -19.62 36.25 15.28
N LYS A 25 -19.86 35.40 16.29
CA LYS A 25 -18.99 35.36 17.47
C LYS A 25 -17.57 34.94 17.06
N ALA A 26 -16.59 35.76 17.43
CA ALA A 26 -15.18 35.61 17.02
C ALA A 26 -14.60 34.21 17.36
N ASP A 27 -15.04 33.59 18.45
CA ASP A 27 -14.59 32.26 18.88
C ASP A 27 -15.20 31.11 18.02
N ARG A 28 -16.50 31.17 17.72
CA ARG A 28 -17.21 30.07 17.05
C ARG A 28 -17.03 30.09 15.53
N TRP A 29 -16.87 31.27 14.94
CA TRP A 29 -16.85 31.43 13.50
C TRP A 29 -15.66 30.73 12.81
N PRO A 30 -14.39 30.90 13.26
CA PRO A 30 -13.25 30.24 12.63
C PRO A 30 -13.34 28.71 12.66
N SER A 31 -13.87 28.14 13.75
CA SER A 31 -14.06 26.70 13.88
C SER A 31 -15.12 26.14 12.92
N ARG A 32 -16.21 26.89 12.69
CA ARG A 32 -17.24 26.53 11.70
C ARG A 32 -16.75 26.75 10.28
N GLU A 33 -16.01 27.82 10.04
CA GLU A 33 -15.42 28.09 8.73
C GLU A 33 -14.45 26.96 8.32
N ARG A 34 -13.56 26.54 9.23
CA ARG A 34 -12.69 25.38 9.01
C ARG A 34 -13.47 24.12 8.65
N LEU A 35 -14.55 23.81 9.40
CA LEU A 35 -15.42 22.69 9.10
C LEU A 35 -15.98 22.77 7.68
N PHE A 36 -16.55 23.93 7.30
CA PHE A 36 -17.17 24.11 6.00
C PHE A 36 -16.16 24.08 4.85
N ARG A 37 -14.89 24.49 5.05
CA ARG A 37 -13.83 24.28 4.06
C ARG A 37 -13.64 22.79 3.74
N PHE A 38 -13.66 21.93 4.76
CA PHE A 38 -13.50 20.49 4.58
C PHE A 38 -14.75 19.80 4.03
N THR A 39 -15.95 20.30 4.33
CA THR A 39 -17.23 19.69 3.90
C THR A 39 -17.89 20.41 2.72
N ALA A 40 -17.22 21.38 2.08
CA ALA A 40 -17.80 22.18 0.98
C ALA A 40 -18.29 21.34 -0.21
N TRP A 41 -17.61 20.22 -0.50
CA TRP A 41 -17.93 19.29 -1.58
C TRP A 41 -18.99 18.25 -1.21
N GLN A 42 -19.46 18.24 0.05
CA GLN A 42 -20.52 17.34 0.49
C GLN A 42 -21.88 17.79 -0.03
N TYR A 43 -22.83 16.87 -0.09
CA TYR A 43 -24.19 17.15 -0.55
C TYR A 43 -25.16 17.43 0.61
N GLY A 44 -26.18 18.24 0.32
CA GLY A 44 -27.28 18.54 1.24
C GLY A 44 -26.85 19.08 2.60
N ALA A 45 -27.44 18.54 3.66
CA ALA A 45 -27.23 19.00 5.03
C ALA A 45 -25.77 18.90 5.51
N GLY A 46 -24.95 18.03 4.92
CA GLY A 46 -23.53 17.87 5.27
C GLY A 46 -22.68 19.10 4.90
N ARG A 47 -23.10 19.85 3.87
CA ARG A 47 -22.47 21.11 3.46
C ARG A 47 -23.05 22.30 4.19
N THR A 48 -24.37 22.36 4.35
CA THR A 48 -25.05 23.57 4.83
C THR A 48 -25.17 23.67 6.34
N THR A 49 -25.24 22.54 7.06
CA THR A 49 -25.49 22.53 8.51
C THR A 49 -24.29 22.06 9.33
N VAL A 50 -23.99 22.78 10.42
CA VAL A 50 -22.82 22.51 11.28
C VAL A 50 -22.87 21.11 11.90
N ARG A 51 -24.04 20.70 12.42
CA ARG A 51 -24.21 19.40 13.10
C ARG A 51 -23.95 18.22 12.16
N TYR A 52 -24.51 18.24 10.96
CA TYR A 52 -24.27 17.19 9.98
C TYR A 52 -22.87 17.29 9.36
N GLY A 53 -22.33 18.50 9.20
CA GLY A 53 -20.95 18.72 8.79
C GLY A 53 -19.96 17.97 9.70
N TYR A 54 -20.06 18.12 11.03
CA TYR A 54 -19.18 17.40 11.96
C TYR A 54 -19.32 15.87 11.84
N ARG A 55 -20.55 15.36 11.72
CA ARG A 55 -20.80 13.92 11.52
C ARG A 55 -20.17 13.40 10.24
N ARG A 56 -20.24 14.19 9.15
CA ARG A 56 -19.63 13.85 7.86
C ARG A 56 -18.11 13.92 7.92
N LEU A 57 -17.55 14.96 8.54
CA LEU A 57 -16.10 15.12 8.71
C LEU A 57 -15.49 13.95 9.47
N ASN A 58 -16.10 13.54 10.58
CA ASN A 58 -15.60 12.40 11.35
C ASN A 58 -15.60 11.10 10.53
N LYS A 59 -16.70 10.82 9.81
CA LYS A 59 -16.77 9.64 8.92
C LYS A 59 -15.72 9.71 7.81
N LEU A 60 -15.51 10.89 7.23
CA LEU A 60 -14.51 11.10 6.19
C LEU A 60 -13.11 10.76 6.71
N PHE A 61 -12.73 11.25 7.88
CA PHE A 61 -11.41 10.97 8.45
C PHE A 61 -11.23 9.49 8.81
N HIS A 62 -12.27 8.82 9.32
CA HIS A 62 -12.20 7.38 9.52
C HIS A 62 -11.98 6.63 8.21
N TYR A 63 -12.75 6.94 7.15
CA TYR A 63 -12.58 6.29 5.85
C TYR A 63 -11.25 6.61 5.18
N LEU A 64 -10.75 7.84 5.28
CA LEU A 64 -9.43 8.19 4.76
C LEU A 64 -8.31 7.43 5.47
N ASN A 65 -8.41 7.23 6.79
CA ASN A 65 -7.44 6.43 7.53
C ASN A 65 -7.52 4.96 7.11
N ILE A 66 -8.73 4.37 7.02
CA ILE A 66 -8.92 3.00 6.55
C ILE A 66 -8.34 2.82 5.14
N GLN A 67 -8.66 3.73 4.22
CA GLN A 67 -8.15 3.68 2.84
C GLN A 67 -6.63 3.81 2.78
N ARG A 68 -6.00 4.64 3.63
CA ARG A 68 -4.54 4.75 3.71
C ARG A 68 -3.88 3.46 4.20
N GLU A 69 -4.52 2.77 5.14
CA GLU A 69 -4.04 1.48 5.63
C GLU A 69 -4.23 0.36 4.60
N ASP A 70 -5.31 0.40 3.83
CA ASP A 70 -5.67 -0.66 2.88
C ASP A 70 -5.02 -0.49 1.50
N ALA A 71 -4.80 0.74 1.03
CA ALA A 71 -4.14 1.03 -0.25
C ALA A 71 -2.84 0.22 -0.48
N PRO A 72 -1.86 0.17 0.44
CA PRO A 72 -0.65 -0.62 0.23
C PRO A 72 -0.90 -2.14 0.25
N LYS A 73 -1.93 -2.62 0.96
CA LYS A 73 -2.29 -4.06 0.96
C LYS A 73 -2.93 -4.46 -0.36
N LEU A 74 -3.81 -3.61 -0.87
CA LEU A 74 -4.51 -3.78 -2.13
C LEU A 74 -3.54 -3.73 -3.32
N GLU A 75 -2.55 -2.84 -3.30
CA GLU A 75 -1.51 -2.82 -4.34
C GLU A 75 -0.66 -4.10 -4.34
N LYS A 76 -0.30 -4.62 -3.16
CA LYS A 76 0.39 -5.91 -3.03
C LYS A 76 -0.43 -7.07 -3.58
N PHE A 77 -1.73 -7.10 -3.26
CA PHE A 77 -2.66 -8.10 -3.77
C PHE A 77 -2.75 -8.07 -5.30
N TYR A 78 -2.96 -6.91 -5.91
CA TYR A 78 -3.03 -6.81 -7.36
C TYR A 78 -1.70 -7.10 -8.06
N SER A 79 -0.58 -6.72 -7.44
CA SER A 79 0.74 -7.07 -7.96
C SER A 79 0.96 -8.59 -7.99
N GLU A 80 0.48 -9.30 -6.96
CA GLU A 80 0.53 -10.77 -6.91
C GLU A 80 -0.37 -11.41 -7.99
N GLU A 81 -1.58 -10.90 -8.19
CA GLU A 81 -2.48 -11.38 -9.25
C GLU A 81 -1.90 -11.19 -10.66
N ARG A 82 -1.33 -10.00 -10.95
CA ARG A 82 -0.63 -9.74 -12.22
C ARG A 82 0.54 -10.71 -12.43
N LEU A 83 1.30 -10.96 -11.38
CA LEU A 83 2.44 -11.86 -11.42
C LEU A 83 2.00 -13.32 -11.62
N ARG A 84 0.93 -13.78 -10.95
CA ARG A 84 0.35 -15.11 -11.20
C ARG A 84 -0.06 -15.29 -12.65
N ALA A 85 -0.71 -14.29 -13.24
CA ALA A 85 -1.07 -14.32 -14.66
C ALA A 85 0.17 -14.43 -15.56
N ALA A 86 1.20 -13.62 -15.30
CA ALA A 86 2.45 -13.67 -16.07
C ALA A 86 3.19 -15.01 -15.92
N LEU A 87 3.22 -15.61 -14.73
CA LEU A 87 3.84 -16.92 -14.51
C LEU A 87 3.06 -18.06 -15.17
N ALA A 88 1.74 -17.93 -15.29
CA ALA A 88 0.90 -18.93 -15.97
C ALA A 88 1.28 -19.08 -17.46
N GLU A 89 1.71 -17.99 -18.12
CA GLU A 89 2.22 -18.02 -19.50
C GLU A 89 3.48 -18.89 -19.63
N TYR A 90 4.29 -18.96 -18.58
CA TYR A 90 5.48 -19.80 -18.51
C TYR A 90 5.23 -21.13 -17.79
N HIS A 91 3.98 -21.51 -17.52
CA HIS A 91 3.62 -22.73 -16.78
C HIS A 91 4.36 -22.88 -15.44
N CYS A 92 4.54 -21.78 -14.71
CA CYS A 92 5.19 -21.77 -13.40
C CYS A 92 4.19 -21.36 -12.31
N GLU A 93 4.25 -22.02 -11.16
CA GLU A 93 3.43 -21.65 -10.01
C GLU A 93 4.10 -20.57 -9.16
N TYR A 94 3.31 -19.60 -8.69
CA TYR A 94 3.79 -18.53 -7.81
C TYR A 94 4.55 -18.99 -6.55
N PRO A 95 4.05 -19.95 -5.72
CA PRO A 95 4.78 -20.38 -4.53
C PRO A 95 6.13 -21.03 -4.87
N LEU A 96 6.19 -21.79 -5.97
CA LEU A 96 7.43 -22.39 -6.46
C LEU A 96 8.43 -21.28 -6.84
N PHE A 97 7.99 -20.34 -7.68
CA PHE A 97 8.81 -19.22 -8.14
C PHE A 97 9.35 -18.40 -6.97
N ARG A 98 8.51 -18.05 -5.98
CA ARG A 98 8.93 -17.23 -4.85
C ARG A 98 9.94 -17.95 -3.95
N ASN A 99 9.75 -19.24 -3.70
CA ASN A 99 10.67 -20.04 -2.92
C ASN A 99 12.05 -20.12 -3.60
N MET A 100 12.10 -20.29 -4.92
CA MET A 100 13.36 -20.33 -5.67
C MET A 100 14.08 -18.97 -5.65
N LEU A 101 13.34 -17.86 -5.81
CA LEU A 101 13.93 -16.52 -5.70
C LEU A 101 14.49 -16.24 -4.29
N ASP A 102 13.81 -16.67 -3.24
CA ASP A 102 14.27 -16.51 -1.86
C ASP A 102 15.57 -17.31 -1.59
N GLU A 103 15.70 -18.51 -2.18
CA GLU A 103 16.90 -19.35 -2.12
C GLU A 103 18.06 -18.82 -2.98
N ALA A 104 17.74 -18.13 -4.09
CA ALA A 104 18.71 -17.39 -4.90
C ALA A 104 19.13 -16.04 -4.30
N HIS A 105 18.64 -15.72 -3.09
CA HIS A 105 18.88 -14.44 -2.43
C HIS A 105 18.40 -13.21 -3.24
N ILE A 106 17.43 -13.39 -4.13
CA ILE A 106 16.82 -12.33 -4.95
C ILE A 106 15.62 -11.76 -4.18
N SER A 107 15.85 -10.64 -3.48
CA SER A 107 14.88 -9.99 -2.60
C SER A 107 13.98 -8.96 -3.31
N LEU A 108 13.42 -9.31 -4.48
CA LEU A 108 12.51 -8.45 -5.22
C LEU A 108 11.08 -8.49 -4.67
N ASN A 109 10.45 -7.31 -4.59
CA ASN A 109 9.05 -7.17 -4.18
C ASN A 109 8.10 -7.56 -5.31
N ASN A 110 6.89 -8.03 -4.97
CA ASN A 110 5.85 -8.36 -5.95
C ASN A 110 5.50 -7.18 -6.86
N THR A 111 5.55 -5.95 -6.35
CA THR A 111 5.30 -4.73 -7.14
C THR A 111 6.33 -4.61 -8.27
N VAL A 112 7.62 -4.73 -7.95
CA VAL A 112 8.72 -4.65 -8.93
C VAL A 112 8.66 -5.82 -9.92
N LEU A 113 8.46 -7.05 -9.42
CA LEU A 113 8.31 -8.24 -10.28
C LEU A 113 7.12 -8.10 -11.24
N SER A 114 5.99 -7.55 -10.79
CA SER A 114 4.84 -7.28 -11.64
C SER A 114 5.12 -6.20 -12.69
N GLN A 115 5.94 -5.20 -12.37
CA GLN A 115 6.37 -4.17 -13.32
C GLN A 115 7.34 -4.74 -14.35
N LEU A 116 8.28 -5.60 -13.95
CA LEU A 116 9.16 -6.31 -14.86
C LEU A 116 8.37 -7.19 -15.82
N ALA A 117 7.36 -7.91 -15.33
CA ALA A 117 6.49 -8.71 -16.19
C ALA A 117 5.77 -7.88 -17.28
N ILE A 118 5.37 -6.65 -16.97
CA ILE A 118 4.66 -5.77 -17.91
C ILE A 118 5.62 -5.06 -18.87
N TYR A 119 6.65 -4.40 -18.33
CA TYR A 119 7.50 -3.48 -19.10
C TYR A 119 8.77 -4.13 -19.64
N GLU A 120 9.26 -5.20 -18.98
CA GLU A 120 10.51 -5.88 -19.33
C GLU A 120 10.31 -7.40 -19.40
N PRO A 121 9.51 -7.90 -20.36
CA PRO A 121 9.15 -9.32 -20.42
C PRO A 121 10.37 -10.23 -20.59
N ARG A 122 11.45 -9.75 -21.23
CA ARG A 122 12.70 -10.51 -21.39
C ARG A 122 13.42 -10.70 -20.05
N SER A 123 13.56 -9.63 -19.26
CA SER A 123 14.15 -9.69 -17.91
C SER A 123 13.34 -10.63 -17.01
N PHE A 124 12.01 -10.52 -17.06
CA PHE A 124 11.13 -11.40 -16.30
C PHE A 124 11.26 -12.86 -16.73
N LYS A 125 11.31 -13.14 -18.04
CA LYS A 125 11.54 -14.48 -18.57
C LYS A 125 12.85 -15.08 -18.05
N SER A 126 13.95 -14.33 -18.05
CA SER A 126 15.24 -14.80 -17.51
C SER A 126 15.13 -15.21 -16.04
N LEU A 127 14.41 -14.45 -15.21
CA LEU A 127 14.16 -14.81 -13.81
C LEU A 127 13.35 -16.10 -13.67
N VAL A 128 12.33 -16.28 -14.51
CA VAL A 128 11.51 -17.51 -14.51
C VAL A 128 12.32 -18.72 -14.93
N MET A 129 13.14 -18.60 -15.98
CA MET A 129 14.02 -19.69 -16.44
C MET A 129 15.02 -20.10 -15.36
N LEU A 130 15.63 -19.11 -14.68
CA LEU A 130 16.49 -19.38 -13.53
C LEU A 130 15.75 -20.13 -12.41
N ALA A 131 14.55 -19.69 -12.05
CA ALA A 131 13.74 -20.35 -11.02
C ALA A 131 13.34 -21.78 -11.41
N LYS A 132 12.99 -22.02 -12.68
CA LYS A 132 12.67 -23.36 -13.19
C LYS A 132 13.87 -24.31 -13.15
N GLU A 133 15.03 -23.83 -13.57
CA GLU A 133 16.27 -24.63 -13.57
C GLU A 133 16.71 -24.97 -12.14
N MET A 134 16.63 -24.02 -11.21
CA MET A 134 16.84 -24.30 -9.79
C MET A 134 15.87 -25.37 -9.25
N ALA A 135 14.59 -25.26 -9.59
CA ALA A 135 13.57 -26.20 -9.15
C ALA A 135 13.80 -27.60 -9.74
N HIS A 136 14.21 -27.68 -11.01
CA HIS A 136 14.58 -28.93 -11.68
C HIS A 136 15.75 -29.62 -10.98
N ARG A 137 16.83 -28.88 -10.69
CA ARG A 137 18.01 -29.40 -9.96
C ARG A 137 17.68 -29.89 -8.56
N LYS A 138 16.69 -29.27 -7.89
CA LYS A 138 16.16 -29.74 -6.59
C LYS A 138 15.22 -30.94 -6.70
N GLY A 139 14.98 -31.47 -7.89
CA GLY A 139 14.10 -32.61 -8.14
C GLY A 139 12.61 -32.27 -8.03
N ARG A 140 12.23 -30.99 -8.11
CA ARG A 140 10.80 -30.61 -8.21
C ARG A 140 10.32 -30.82 -9.64
N ALA A 141 9.09 -31.30 -9.78
CA ALA A 141 8.46 -31.46 -11.08
C ALA A 141 8.16 -30.08 -11.69
N VAL A 142 8.85 -29.74 -12.78
CA VAL A 142 8.68 -28.49 -13.54
C VAL A 142 8.65 -28.83 -15.02
N ILE A 143 7.86 -28.10 -15.79
CA ILE A 143 7.85 -28.20 -17.25
C ILE A 143 9.12 -27.54 -17.78
N CYS A 144 9.97 -28.34 -18.41
CA CYS A 144 11.24 -27.90 -19.00
C CYS A 144 11.00 -27.19 -20.33
N ASP A 145 11.51 -25.96 -20.45
CA ASP A 145 11.53 -25.20 -21.69
C ASP A 145 12.91 -25.31 -22.36
N TYR A 146 13.00 -25.09 -23.68
CA TYR A 146 14.28 -25.08 -24.39
C TYR A 146 15.24 -24.02 -23.85
N ASP A 147 14.73 -22.81 -23.58
CA ASP A 147 15.54 -21.68 -23.10
C ASP A 147 16.14 -21.91 -21.71
N GLN A 148 15.56 -22.83 -20.93
CA GLN A 148 16.04 -23.20 -19.60
C GLN A 148 17.43 -23.84 -19.67
N GLN A 149 17.73 -24.58 -20.74
CA GLN A 149 19.00 -25.29 -20.91
C GLN A 149 20.21 -24.34 -20.99
N ASN A 150 19.98 -23.08 -21.36
CA ASN A 150 21.02 -22.07 -21.49
C ASN A 150 21.37 -21.39 -20.16
N VAL A 151 20.67 -21.73 -19.07
CA VAL A 151 20.90 -21.10 -17.78
C VAL A 151 21.96 -21.87 -17.01
N GLU A 152 23.14 -21.26 -16.90
CA GLU A 152 24.21 -21.75 -16.04
C GLU A 152 23.95 -21.33 -14.59
N ILE A 153 24.10 -22.28 -13.66
CA ILE A 153 23.78 -22.12 -12.25
C ILE A 153 25.00 -22.61 -11.47
N GLU A 154 25.63 -21.71 -10.74
CA GLU A 154 26.73 -22.00 -9.82
C GLU A 154 26.17 -22.33 -8.43
N PRO A 155 26.40 -23.53 -7.88
CA PRO A 155 25.80 -23.96 -6.62
C PRO A 155 26.17 -23.08 -5.43
N GLU A 156 27.31 -22.39 -5.50
CA GLU A 156 27.78 -21.45 -4.47
C GLU A 156 26.88 -20.21 -4.31
N LEU A 157 26.15 -19.84 -5.37
CA LEU A 157 25.29 -18.66 -5.34
C LEU A 157 23.97 -18.90 -4.57
N PHE A 158 23.65 -20.17 -4.29
CA PHE A 158 22.37 -20.59 -3.73
C PHE A 158 22.52 -21.07 -2.31
N GLY A 159 21.66 -20.56 -1.43
CA GLY A 159 21.76 -20.82 0.00
C GLY A 159 20.44 -21.18 0.66
N ILE A 160 20.49 -21.24 1.99
CA ILE A 160 19.29 -21.27 2.81
C ILE A 160 18.64 -19.89 2.70
N PRO A 161 17.33 -19.80 2.41
CA PRO A 161 16.65 -18.52 2.30
C PRO A 161 16.83 -17.71 3.58
N PHE A 162 17.00 -16.39 3.43
CA PHE A 162 17.19 -15.52 4.60
C PHE A 162 16.01 -15.65 5.57
N PRO A 163 16.28 -15.67 6.89
CA PRO A 163 15.21 -15.75 7.87
C PRO A 163 14.29 -14.55 7.74
N ARG A 164 12.98 -14.80 7.70
CA ARG A 164 11.98 -13.73 7.66
C ARG A 164 12.02 -12.94 8.97
N SER A 165 11.80 -11.63 8.88
CA SER A 165 11.68 -10.77 10.06
C SER A 165 10.60 -11.30 11.02
N ARG A 166 10.90 -11.37 12.32
CA ARG A 166 9.91 -11.77 13.33
C ARG A 166 8.77 -10.74 13.37
N VAL A 167 7.55 -11.19 13.09
CA VAL A 167 6.36 -10.34 13.20
C VAL A 167 5.80 -10.48 14.61
N TYR A 168 5.86 -9.41 15.38
CA TYR A 168 5.22 -9.33 16.69
C TYR A 168 3.75 -8.95 16.51
N PRO A 169 2.78 -9.74 17.02
CA PRO A 169 1.36 -9.41 16.89
C PRO A 169 1.05 -8.11 17.67
N ARG A 170 0.14 -7.28 17.14
CA ARG A 170 -0.38 -6.10 17.86
C ARG A 170 -1.54 -6.54 18.78
N GLY A 171 -1.40 -6.42 20.11
CA GLY A 171 -2.49 -6.68 21.06
C GLY A 171 -2.07 -6.90 22.53
N PRO A 172 -3.02 -7.08 23.47
CA PRO A 172 -2.74 -7.25 24.89
C PRO A 172 -2.23 -8.66 25.27
N LYS A 173 -1.12 -8.67 26.00
CA LYS A 173 -0.58 -9.59 27.04
C LYS A 173 -0.65 -11.12 26.96
N GLU A 174 -1.31 -11.80 26.02
CA GLU A 174 -1.11 -13.28 25.98
C GLU A 174 0.30 -13.65 25.48
N ASN A 175 0.87 -12.84 24.57
CA ASN A 175 2.19 -13.07 23.97
C ASN A 175 3.34 -12.27 24.61
N HIS A 176 3.06 -11.39 25.57
CA HIS A 176 4.05 -10.50 26.23
C HIS A 176 4.16 -10.81 27.72
N THR A 177 4.37 -12.07 28.07
CA THR A 177 4.66 -12.51 29.45
C THR A 177 6.07 -12.11 29.89
N VAL A 178 7.02 -12.02 28.96
CA VAL A 178 8.40 -11.61 29.24
C VAL A 178 8.56 -10.10 29.01
N LYS A 179 9.01 -9.39 30.05
CA LYS A 179 9.33 -7.96 29.96
C LYS A 179 10.48 -7.76 28.95
N PRO A 180 10.41 -6.78 28.03
CA PRO A 180 11.50 -6.53 27.10
C PRO A 180 12.80 -6.24 27.85
N ARG A 181 13.87 -6.98 27.51
CA ARG A 181 15.22 -6.74 28.03
C ARG A 181 15.81 -5.52 27.32
N GLN A 182 16.65 -4.76 28.00
CA GLN A 182 17.53 -3.80 27.34
C GLN A 182 18.54 -4.56 26.47
N LEU A 183 18.71 -4.13 25.22
CA LEU A 183 19.73 -4.62 24.30
C LEU A 183 21.12 -4.18 24.80
N LYS A 184 22.13 -5.02 24.59
CA LYS A 184 23.53 -4.65 24.85
C LYS A 184 24.08 -3.86 23.66
N GLU A 185 25.13 -3.06 23.88
CA GLU A 185 25.81 -2.31 22.80
C GLU A 185 26.39 -3.22 21.71
N SER A 186 26.70 -4.48 22.03
CA SER A 186 27.14 -5.50 21.07
C SER A 186 26.03 -6.05 20.17
N GLU A 187 24.76 -5.77 20.50
CA GLU A 187 23.56 -6.25 19.79
C GLU A 187 22.97 -5.15 18.86
N TYR A 188 23.63 -3.98 18.78
CA TYR A 188 23.38 -2.90 17.81
C TYR A 188 24.24 -3.05 16.56
#